data_AF-A0A7V9TFL7-F1
#
_entry.id   AF-A0A7V9TFL7-F1
#
_cell.length_a   1.000
_cell.length_b   1.000
_cell.length_c   1.000
_cell.angle_alpha   90.00
_cell.angle_beta   90.00
_cell.angle_gamma   90.00
#
_symmetry.space_group_name_H-M   'P 1'
#
loop_
_entity.id
_entity.type
_entity.pdbx_description
1 polymer ?
#
loop_
_entity_poly.entity_id
_entity_poly.type
_entity_poly.pdbx_seq_one_letter_code
_entity_poly.pdbx_strand_id
1 'polypeptide(L)'
;MLDQTLFDRFDQELSSQTGTSRRDALSTAGSLGAGLLVAAAVPSIFRSLLNPGLLFAQAAQPTVEQVLRFALTLEYLEFEFYERGLLMAGLIPAADRTIFQVFRDHERAHVLFLEGQLGLGRNAAKPDFDFTAGGAFPNWNTDYATYRALAQGFEDTGVRAYKGQAPNLMSNKVALTAALQIHSVEGRHASV
;
A
#
# COMPACT_ATOMS: atom_id res chain seq x y z
N MET A 1 19.90 -25.96 -2.73
CA MET A 1 18.64 -26.14 -3.47
C MET A 1 17.55 -26.10 -2.41
N LEU A 2 16.91 -24.95 -2.22
CA LEU A 2 15.93 -24.77 -1.13
C LEU A 2 14.66 -25.55 -1.50
N ASP A 3 14.22 -26.38 -0.56
CA ASP A 3 13.15 -27.36 -0.70
C ASP A 3 11.80 -26.66 -0.95
N GLN A 4 11.29 -26.78 -2.18
CA GLN A 4 10.00 -26.21 -2.61
C GLN A 4 8.83 -26.75 -1.77
N THR A 5 8.99 -27.91 -1.11
CA THR A 5 7.93 -28.53 -0.30
C THR A 5 7.67 -27.84 1.04
N LEU A 6 8.58 -26.97 1.50
CA LEU A 6 8.40 -26.21 2.74
C LEU A 6 7.51 -24.98 2.51
N PHE A 7 7.66 -24.32 1.35
CA PHE A 7 6.81 -23.21 0.93
C PHE A 7 5.38 -23.67 0.62
N ASP A 8 5.25 -24.80 -0.10
CA ASP A 8 3.93 -25.36 -0.42
C ASP A 8 3.15 -25.77 0.84
N ARG A 9 3.83 -26.26 1.88
CA ARG A 9 3.22 -26.58 3.17
C ARG A 9 2.80 -25.34 3.96
N PHE A 10 3.61 -24.29 3.91
CA PHE A 10 3.28 -23.00 4.54
C PHE A 10 2.04 -22.36 3.90
N ASP A 11 1.95 -22.40 2.57
CA ASP A 11 0.79 -21.89 1.82
C ASP A 11 -0.48 -22.71 2.06
N GLN A 12 -0.33 -24.03 2.26
CA GLN A 12 -1.44 -24.93 2.57
C GLN A 12 -1.98 -24.75 4.00
N GLU A 13 -1.10 -24.49 4.97
CA GLU A 13 -1.49 -24.19 6.36
C GLU A 13 -2.22 -22.85 6.47
N LEU A 14 -1.74 -21.80 5.77
CA LEU A 14 -2.38 -20.48 5.77
C LEU A 14 -3.79 -20.50 5.16
N SER A 15 -3.97 -21.27 4.07
CA SER A 15 -5.25 -21.36 3.36
C SER A 15 -6.32 -22.15 4.10
N SER A 16 -5.94 -22.92 5.12
CA SER A 16 -6.87 -23.75 5.91
C SER A 16 -7.49 -23.06 7.13
N GLN A 17 -6.93 -21.92 7.60
CA GLN A 17 -7.32 -21.31 8.88
C GLN A 17 -8.23 -20.07 8.77
N THR A 18 -8.35 -19.46 7.60
CA THR A 18 -9.18 -18.27 7.41
C THR A 18 -10.07 -18.48 6.18
N GLY A 19 -11.37 -18.73 6.40
CA GLY A 19 -12.35 -19.09 5.37
C GLY A 19 -12.68 -18.00 4.34
N THR A 20 -11.69 -17.31 3.80
CA THR A 20 -11.80 -16.40 2.66
C THR A 20 -10.57 -16.64 1.79
N SER A 21 -10.78 -17.21 0.60
CA SER A 21 -9.68 -17.58 -0.28
C SER A 21 -9.07 -16.32 -0.89
N ARG A 22 -7.73 -16.24 -0.92
CA ARG A 22 -6.99 -15.21 -1.68
C ARG A 22 -7.51 -15.05 -3.11
N ARG A 23 -8.09 -16.09 -3.72
CA ARG A 23 -8.73 -16.04 -5.04
C ARG A 23 -10.00 -15.20 -5.10
N ASP A 24 -10.75 -15.09 -4.01
CA ASP A 24 -11.98 -14.28 -3.95
C ASP A 24 -11.64 -12.81 -3.75
N ALA A 25 -10.58 -12.52 -2.98
CA ALA A 25 -9.97 -11.20 -2.92
C ALA A 25 -9.36 -10.80 -4.29
N LEU A 26 -8.65 -11.72 -4.95
CA LEU A 26 -8.07 -11.53 -6.29
C LEU A 26 -9.10 -11.52 -7.43
N SER A 27 -10.30 -12.09 -7.28
CA SER A 27 -11.35 -12.03 -8.30
C SER A 27 -12.15 -10.74 -8.21
N THR A 28 -12.31 -10.21 -7.00
CA THR A 28 -12.90 -8.89 -6.74
C THR A 28 -11.91 -7.75 -7.07
N ALA A 29 -10.61 -7.95 -6.80
CA ALA A 29 -9.52 -7.06 -7.23
C ALA A 29 -9.00 -7.35 -8.66
N GLY A 30 -9.48 -8.41 -9.31
CA GLY A 30 -8.95 -8.91 -10.58
C GLY A 30 -9.51 -8.22 -11.81
N SER A 31 -10.68 -7.60 -11.71
CA SER A 31 -11.26 -6.80 -12.80
C SER A 31 -10.67 -5.38 -12.85
N LEU A 32 -10.13 -4.88 -11.73
CA LEU A 32 -9.47 -3.58 -11.60
C LEU A 32 -8.20 -3.78 -10.78
N GLY A 33 -7.09 -4.12 -11.43
CA GLY A 33 -5.83 -4.40 -10.73
C GLY A 33 -5.46 -3.28 -9.75
N ALA A 34 -5.03 -3.62 -8.54
CA ALA A 34 -4.84 -2.70 -7.41
C ALA A 34 -4.03 -1.42 -7.71
N GLY A 35 -3.10 -1.44 -8.67
CA GLY A 35 -2.41 -0.23 -9.14
C GLY A 35 -3.32 0.79 -9.85
N LEU A 36 -4.39 0.35 -10.51
CA LEU A 36 -5.42 1.21 -11.10
C LEU A 36 -6.27 1.89 -10.03
N LEU A 37 -6.55 1.19 -8.92
CA LEU A 37 -7.34 1.74 -7.80
C LEU A 37 -6.59 2.90 -7.14
N VAL A 38 -5.31 2.69 -6.83
CA VAL A 38 -4.41 3.73 -6.31
C VAL A 38 -4.29 4.88 -7.31
N ALA A 39 -4.07 4.59 -8.59
CA ALA A 39 -4.00 5.63 -9.62
C ALA A 39 -5.28 6.48 -9.69
N ALA A 40 -6.46 5.90 -9.50
CA ALA A 40 -7.73 6.62 -9.53
C ALA A 40 -7.94 7.48 -8.27
N ALA A 41 -7.48 7.01 -7.11
CA ALA A 41 -7.62 7.71 -5.83
C ALA A 41 -6.66 8.88 -5.61
N VAL A 42 -5.63 8.99 -6.45
CA VAL A 42 -4.62 10.04 -6.37
C VAL A 42 -4.83 11.10 -7.46
N PRO A 43 -4.58 12.40 -7.20
CA PRO A 43 -4.77 13.45 -8.20
C PRO A 43 -3.90 13.21 -9.44
N SER A 44 -4.39 13.63 -10.61
CA SER A 44 -3.72 13.41 -11.90
C SER A 44 -2.27 13.90 -11.97
N ILE A 45 -1.95 14.99 -11.28
CA ILE A 45 -0.59 15.54 -11.19
C ILE A 45 0.38 14.61 -10.45
N PHE A 46 -0.13 13.73 -9.57
CA PHE A 46 0.63 12.75 -8.80
C PHE A 46 0.55 11.34 -9.40
N ARG A 47 -0.37 11.09 -10.36
CA ARG A 47 -0.45 9.79 -11.07
C ARG A 47 0.84 9.41 -11.80
N SER A 48 1.64 10.40 -12.22
CA SER A 48 2.97 10.13 -12.78
C SER A 48 3.86 9.43 -11.75
N LEU A 49 3.85 9.86 -10.49
CA LEU A 49 4.61 9.22 -9.41
C LEU A 49 4.20 7.76 -9.21
N LEU A 50 2.92 7.44 -9.43
CA LEU A 50 2.35 6.11 -9.18
C LEU A 50 2.53 5.09 -10.29
N ASN A 51 2.97 5.50 -11.47
CA ASN A 51 3.17 4.60 -12.59
C ASN A 51 4.67 4.50 -12.91
N PRO A 52 5.37 3.55 -12.28
CA PRO A 52 6.73 3.17 -12.66
C PRO A 52 6.87 3.02 -14.18
N GLY A 53 5.93 2.33 -14.84
CA GLY A 53 5.97 2.12 -16.28
C GLY A 53 5.89 3.40 -17.11
N LEU A 54 5.17 4.45 -16.68
CA LEU A 54 5.07 5.73 -17.40
C LEU A 54 6.20 6.71 -17.05
N LEU A 55 6.80 6.63 -15.86
CA LEU A 55 8.03 7.35 -15.53
C LEU A 55 9.26 6.70 -16.19
N PHE A 56 9.25 5.38 -16.36
CA PHE A 56 10.40 4.58 -16.82
C PHE A 56 10.29 4.12 -18.29
N ALA A 57 9.20 4.48 -19.00
CA ALA A 57 9.07 4.21 -20.44
C ALA A 57 9.87 5.16 -21.34
N GLN A 58 10.29 6.34 -20.85
CA GLN A 58 10.93 7.37 -21.69
C GLN A 58 12.29 7.91 -21.22
N ALA A 59 12.81 7.54 -20.04
CA ALA A 59 14.16 7.93 -19.59
C ALA A 59 14.75 6.96 -18.56
N ALA A 60 16.04 7.16 -18.25
CA ALA A 60 16.88 6.44 -17.29
C ALA A 60 16.16 5.99 -15.99
N GLN A 61 16.70 4.94 -15.36
CA GLN A 61 16.27 4.43 -14.04
C GLN A 61 15.92 5.58 -13.07
N PRO A 62 14.83 5.49 -12.29
CA PRO A 62 14.44 6.55 -11.36
C PRO A 62 15.60 6.91 -10.43
N THR A 63 15.71 8.19 -10.12
CA THR A 63 16.54 8.63 -9.00
C THR A 63 15.98 8.09 -7.68
N VAL A 64 16.86 7.91 -6.70
CA VAL A 64 16.46 7.51 -5.34
C VAL A 64 15.42 8.47 -4.75
N GLU A 65 15.56 9.79 -4.99
CA GLU A 65 14.58 10.76 -4.52
C GLU A 65 13.20 10.54 -5.12
N GLN A 66 13.10 10.25 -6.43
CA GLN A 66 11.83 9.94 -7.08
C GLN A 66 11.19 8.68 -6.49
N VAL A 67 11.98 7.65 -6.20
CA VAL A 67 11.50 6.44 -5.52
C VAL A 67 10.94 6.76 -4.14
N LEU A 68 11.67 7.52 -3.33
CA LEU A 68 11.25 7.87 -1.97
C LEU A 68 10.01 8.77 -1.96
N ARG A 69 9.86 9.68 -2.92
CA ARG A 69 8.66 10.52 -3.07
C ARG A 69 7.44 9.72 -3.50
N PHE A 70 7.62 8.74 -4.39
CA PHE A 70 6.55 7.82 -4.74
C PHE A 70 6.12 7.00 -3.53
N ALA A 71 7.07 6.40 -2.80
CA ALA A 71 6.81 5.68 -1.55
C ALA A 71 6.03 6.55 -0.56
N LEU A 72 6.49 7.78 -0.29
CA LEU A 72 5.82 8.71 0.62
C LEU A 72 4.37 9.00 0.19
N THR A 73 4.09 9.03 -1.11
CA THR A 73 2.73 9.23 -1.61
C THR A 73 1.82 8.05 -1.28
N LEU A 74 2.33 6.82 -1.32
CA LEU A 74 1.60 5.62 -0.91
C LEU A 74 1.34 5.63 0.61
N GLU A 75 2.37 5.93 1.41
CA GLU A 75 2.21 5.98 2.87
C GLU A 75 1.18 7.04 3.31
N TYR A 76 1.14 8.18 2.63
CA TYR A 76 0.09 9.17 2.87
C TYR A 76 -1.31 8.65 2.53
N LEU A 77 -1.45 7.91 1.43
CA LEU A 77 -2.72 7.34 0.97
C LEU A 77 -3.25 6.36 2.01
N GLU A 78 -2.43 5.43 2.46
CA GLU A 78 -2.78 4.40 3.42
C GLU A 78 -3.05 5.00 4.81
N PHE A 79 -2.15 5.87 5.30
CA PHE A 79 -2.36 6.56 6.58
C PHE A 79 -3.70 7.31 6.60
N GLU A 80 -4.01 8.09 5.56
CA GLU A 80 -5.25 8.85 5.51
C GLU A 80 -6.48 7.94 5.35
N PHE A 81 -6.38 6.86 4.59
CA PHE A 81 -7.46 5.88 4.46
C PHE A 81 -7.81 5.25 5.81
N TYR A 82 -6.81 4.84 6.57
CA TYR A 82 -7.01 4.24 7.89
C TYR A 82 -7.52 5.25 8.92
N GLU A 83 -6.96 6.46 8.94
CA GLU A 83 -7.43 7.53 9.83
C GLU A 83 -8.90 7.84 9.56
N ARG A 84 -9.29 8.04 8.30
CA ARG A 84 -10.70 8.33 7.94
C ARG A 84 -11.61 7.15 8.28
N GLY A 85 -11.21 5.92 7.96
CA GLY A 85 -12.02 4.73 8.26
C GLY A 85 -12.25 4.50 9.76
N LEU A 86 -11.22 4.71 10.59
CA LEU A 86 -11.32 4.60 12.04
C LEU A 86 -12.24 5.66 12.67
N LEU A 87 -12.35 6.83 12.05
CA LEU A 87 -13.26 7.91 12.47
C LEU A 87 -14.72 7.66 12.08
N MET A 88 -14.98 6.82 11.07
CA MET A 88 -16.36 6.51 10.65
C MET A 88 -17.05 5.58 11.66
N ALA A 89 -18.08 6.09 12.31
CA ALA A 89 -18.89 5.31 13.24
C ALA A 89 -19.58 4.15 12.52
N GLY A 90 -19.41 2.93 13.04
CA GLY A 90 -20.08 1.73 12.51
C GLY A 90 -19.48 1.15 11.23
N LEU A 91 -18.47 1.79 10.62
CA LEU A 91 -17.81 1.24 9.41
C LEU A 91 -17.00 0.00 9.75
N ILE A 92 -16.10 0.08 10.73
CA ILE A 92 -15.20 -1.01 11.11
C ILE A 92 -15.80 -1.76 12.33
N PRO A 93 -16.10 -3.06 12.21
CA PRO A 93 -16.57 -3.90 13.32
C PRO A 93 -15.60 -3.88 14.49
N ALA A 94 -16.12 -3.92 15.72
CA ALA A 94 -15.31 -3.84 16.93
C ALA A 94 -14.16 -4.86 16.98
N ALA A 95 -14.37 -6.07 16.47
CA ALA A 95 -13.36 -7.13 16.41
C ALA A 95 -12.15 -6.77 15.56
N ASP A 96 -12.35 -5.94 14.53
CA ASP A 96 -11.32 -5.60 13.55
C ASP A 96 -10.74 -4.20 13.77
N ARG A 97 -11.28 -3.41 14.71
CA ARG A 97 -10.78 -2.04 14.97
C ARG A 97 -9.32 -2.00 15.40
N THR A 98 -8.88 -2.96 16.22
CA THR A 98 -7.50 -2.99 16.73
C THR A 98 -6.49 -3.17 15.60
N ILE A 99 -6.78 -4.03 14.62
CA ILE A 99 -5.83 -4.25 13.52
C ILE A 99 -5.70 -3.00 12.64
N PHE A 100 -6.79 -2.31 12.33
CA PHE A 100 -6.73 -1.06 11.56
C PHE A 100 -6.06 0.10 12.34
N GLN A 101 -6.13 0.12 13.67
CA GLN A 101 -5.34 1.06 14.48
C GLN A 101 -3.84 0.79 14.36
N VAL A 102 -3.43 -0.47 14.36
CA VAL A 102 -2.04 -0.88 14.16
C VAL A 102 -1.56 -0.46 12.76
N PHE A 103 -2.34 -0.73 11.71
CA PHE A 103 -1.99 -0.30 10.34
C PHE A 103 -1.79 1.21 10.27
N ARG A 104 -2.80 1.99 10.71
CA ARG A 104 -2.69 3.46 10.80
C ARG A 104 -1.41 3.92 11.52
N ASP A 105 -1.06 3.31 12.65
CA ASP A 105 0.11 3.72 13.43
C ASP A 105 1.43 3.39 12.71
N HIS A 106 1.49 2.26 11.99
CA HIS A 106 2.62 1.93 11.13
C HIS A 106 2.73 2.91 9.95
N GLU A 107 1.64 3.19 9.22
CA GLU A 107 1.70 4.13 8.09
C GLU A 107 2.10 5.53 8.54
N ARG A 108 1.64 5.95 9.72
CA ARG A 108 2.09 7.20 10.30
C ARG A 108 3.60 7.21 10.57
N ALA A 109 4.15 6.10 11.05
CA ALA A 109 5.58 5.97 11.28
C ALA A 109 6.36 5.98 9.96
N HIS A 110 5.84 5.32 8.91
CA HIS A 110 6.44 5.32 7.58
C HIS A 110 6.45 6.72 6.95
N VAL A 111 5.32 7.46 7.02
CA VAL A 111 5.24 8.87 6.58
C VAL A 111 6.31 9.71 7.25
N LEU A 112 6.37 9.70 8.59
CA LEU A 112 7.34 10.51 9.34
C LEU A 112 8.78 10.15 9.00
N PHE A 113 9.04 8.88 8.80
CA PHE A 113 10.36 8.39 8.42
C PHE A 113 10.77 8.88 7.02
N LEU A 114 9.90 8.74 6.02
CA LEU A 114 10.16 9.17 4.64
C LEU A 114 10.23 10.69 4.50
N GLU A 115 9.39 11.44 5.23
CA GLU A 115 9.52 12.90 5.36
C GLU A 115 10.91 13.29 5.87
N GLY A 116 11.39 12.61 6.92
CA GLY A 116 12.73 12.81 7.47
C GLY A 116 13.84 12.51 6.45
N GLN A 117 13.74 11.40 5.70
CA GLN A 117 14.70 11.05 4.65
C GLN A 117 14.73 12.07 3.50
N LEU A 118 13.58 12.65 3.17
CA LEU A 118 13.43 13.64 2.10
C LEU A 118 13.68 15.09 2.57
N GLY A 119 13.92 15.30 3.87
CA GLY A 119 14.07 16.64 4.44
C GLY A 119 12.80 17.49 4.35
N LEU A 120 11.62 16.87 4.33
CA LEU A 120 10.33 17.53 4.22
C LEU A 120 9.75 17.85 5.61
N GLY A 121 8.98 18.93 5.67
CA GLY A 121 8.12 19.20 6.82
C GLY A 121 6.92 18.25 6.85
N ARG A 122 6.27 18.15 8.02
CA ARG A 122 5.11 17.29 8.23
C ARG A 122 3.97 17.62 7.26
N ASN A 123 3.50 16.62 6.55
CA ASN A 123 2.50 16.64 5.48
C ASN A 123 2.81 17.61 4.33
N ALA A 124 4.06 18.09 4.18
CA ALA A 124 4.39 19.14 3.23
C ALA A 124 4.19 18.75 1.75
N ALA A 125 4.23 17.45 1.46
CA ALA A 125 4.04 16.90 0.11
C ALA A 125 2.80 16.00 0.00
N LYS A 126 1.90 16.05 1.00
CA LYS A 126 0.72 15.20 1.02
C LYS A 126 -0.33 15.70 0.01
N PRO A 127 -0.76 14.87 -0.95
CA PRO A 127 -1.86 15.24 -1.85
C PRO A 127 -3.23 15.04 -1.17
N ASP A 128 -4.28 15.51 -1.84
CA ASP A 128 -5.66 15.16 -1.52
C ASP A 128 -6.02 13.84 -2.19
N PHE A 129 -6.63 12.91 -1.45
CA PHE A 129 -7.05 11.61 -2.00
C PHE A 129 -8.57 11.52 -2.18
N ASP A 130 -8.96 10.95 -3.32
CA ASP A 130 -10.33 10.56 -3.65
C ASP A 130 -10.50 9.03 -3.51
N PHE A 131 -10.84 8.57 -2.31
CA PHE A 131 -11.09 7.15 -2.08
C PHE A 131 -12.35 6.60 -2.78
N THR A 132 -13.15 7.45 -3.43
CA THR A 132 -14.21 6.95 -4.33
C THR A 132 -13.65 6.48 -5.67
N ALA A 133 -12.38 6.79 -5.98
CA ALA A 133 -11.72 6.48 -7.24
C ALA A 133 -12.54 6.96 -8.45
N GLY A 134 -12.97 8.23 -8.44
CA GLY A 134 -13.85 8.77 -9.48
C GLY A 134 -15.24 8.15 -9.50
N GLY A 135 -15.74 7.70 -8.34
CA GLY A 135 -17.06 7.09 -8.17
C GLY A 135 -17.13 5.57 -8.37
N ALA A 136 -16.00 4.88 -8.55
CA ALA A 136 -15.96 3.41 -8.62
C ALA A 136 -16.24 2.74 -7.26
N PHE A 137 -15.88 3.39 -6.15
CA PHE A 137 -16.16 2.94 -4.78
C PHE A 137 -16.93 4.01 -4.00
N PRO A 138 -18.17 4.33 -4.38
CA PRO A 138 -18.94 5.40 -3.74
C PRO A 138 -19.25 5.10 -2.27
N ASN A 139 -19.13 3.83 -1.86
CA ASN A 139 -19.44 3.28 -0.56
C ASN A 139 -18.19 2.89 0.26
N TRP A 140 -16.98 3.32 -0.13
CA TRP A 140 -15.72 2.96 0.55
C TRP A 140 -15.72 3.25 2.06
N ASN A 141 -16.51 4.23 2.51
CA ASN A 141 -16.62 4.67 3.90
C ASN A 141 -17.93 4.26 4.59
N THR A 142 -18.79 3.50 3.92
CA THR A 142 -20.08 3.05 4.47
C THR A 142 -20.26 1.54 4.43
N ASP A 143 -19.54 0.85 3.54
CA ASP A 143 -19.56 -0.61 3.42
C ASP A 143 -18.22 -1.20 3.86
N TYR A 144 -18.26 -2.05 4.89
CA TYR A 144 -17.06 -2.63 5.48
C TYR A 144 -16.32 -3.56 4.52
N ALA A 145 -17.05 -4.30 3.68
CA ALA A 145 -16.43 -5.20 2.71
C ALA A 145 -15.64 -4.41 1.66
N THR A 146 -16.21 -3.31 1.15
CA THR A 146 -15.53 -2.39 0.24
C THR A 146 -14.32 -1.74 0.91
N TYR A 147 -14.46 -1.29 2.16
CA TYR A 147 -13.35 -0.72 2.93
C TYR A 147 -12.17 -1.70 3.06
N ARG A 148 -12.45 -2.96 3.44
CA ARG A 148 -11.45 -4.02 3.54
C ARG A 148 -10.79 -4.37 2.21
N ALA A 149 -11.58 -4.43 1.14
CA ALA A 149 -11.04 -4.71 -0.19
C ALA A 149 -10.07 -3.60 -0.66
N LEU A 150 -10.40 -2.34 -0.38
CA LEU A 150 -9.51 -1.21 -0.66
C LEU A 150 -8.26 -1.23 0.22
N ALA A 151 -8.39 -1.50 1.52
CA ALA A 151 -7.24 -1.68 2.42
C ALA A 151 -6.27 -2.72 1.86
N GLN A 152 -6.74 -3.93 1.57
CA GLN A 152 -5.91 -4.99 0.99
C GLN A 152 -5.26 -4.55 -0.33
N GLY A 153 -6.01 -3.85 -1.19
CA GLY A 153 -5.48 -3.36 -2.46
C GLY A 153 -4.34 -2.35 -2.30
N PHE A 154 -4.39 -1.51 -1.27
CA PHE A 154 -3.32 -0.57 -0.94
C PHE A 154 -2.08 -1.31 -0.44
N GLU A 155 -2.23 -2.18 0.57
CA GLU A 155 -1.12 -2.97 1.15
C GLU A 155 -0.40 -3.81 0.08
N ASP A 156 -1.17 -4.50 -0.77
CA ASP A 156 -0.63 -5.26 -1.90
C ASP A 156 0.16 -4.36 -2.88
N THR A 157 -0.27 -3.11 -3.03
CA THR A 157 0.41 -2.11 -3.88
C THR A 157 1.68 -1.61 -3.22
N GLY A 158 1.68 -1.33 -1.92
CA GLY A 158 2.88 -1.04 -1.13
C GLY A 158 3.93 -2.13 -1.28
N VAL A 159 3.57 -3.39 -1.03
CA VAL A 159 4.45 -4.57 -1.20
C VAL A 159 5.09 -4.61 -2.59
N ARG A 160 4.30 -4.46 -3.66
CA ARG A 160 4.79 -4.47 -5.04
C ARG A 160 5.66 -3.25 -5.37
N ALA A 161 5.28 -2.07 -4.87
CA ALA A 161 6.00 -0.83 -5.10
C ALA A 161 7.42 -0.91 -4.50
N TYR A 162 7.54 -1.26 -3.21
CA TYR A 162 8.84 -1.37 -2.55
C TYR A 162 9.72 -2.45 -3.18
N LYS A 163 9.17 -3.63 -3.45
CA LYS A 163 9.90 -4.71 -4.12
C LYS A 163 10.36 -4.31 -5.52
N GLY A 164 9.49 -3.67 -6.29
CA GLY A 164 9.77 -3.24 -7.66
C GLY A 164 10.82 -2.14 -7.74
N GLN A 165 10.92 -1.28 -6.72
CA GLN A 165 11.91 -0.20 -6.68
C GLN A 165 13.23 -0.57 -5.99
N ALA A 166 13.31 -1.72 -5.31
CA ALA A 166 14.55 -2.16 -4.66
C ALA A 166 15.80 -2.13 -5.58
N PRO A 167 15.75 -2.53 -6.87
CA PRO A 167 16.90 -2.40 -7.77
C PRO A 167 17.40 -0.96 -7.95
N ASN A 168 16.48 0.01 -7.95
CA ASN A 168 16.77 1.44 -8.13
C ASN A 168 17.39 2.08 -6.88
N LEU A 169 17.28 1.40 -5.75
CA LEU A 169 17.82 1.84 -4.47
C LEU A 169 19.18 1.21 -4.14
N MET A 170 19.66 0.24 -4.92
CA MET A 170 20.87 -0.54 -4.60
C MET A 170 22.13 0.30 -4.40
N SER A 171 22.25 1.44 -5.09
CA SER A 171 23.38 2.37 -4.94
C SER A 171 23.30 3.22 -3.66
N ASN A 172 22.14 3.32 -3.03
CA ASN A 172 21.92 4.06 -1.79
C ASN A 172 21.45 3.11 -0.68
N LYS A 173 22.41 2.60 0.09
CA LYS A 173 22.15 1.62 1.16
C LYS A 173 21.17 2.12 2.22
N VAL A 174 21.17 3.41 2.53
CA VAL A 174 20.24 4.00 3.51
C VAL A 174 18.82 3.91 2.98
N ALA A 175 18.58 4.35 1.73
CA ALA A 175 17.28 4.29 1.09
C ALA A 175 16.82 2.84 0.82
N LEU A 176 17.74 1.93 0.48
CA LEU A 176 17.42 0.52 0.32
C LEU A 176 17.02 -0.12 1.64
N THR A 177 17.76 0.10 2.73
CA THR A 177 17.41 -0.43 4.05
C THR A 177 16.07 0.10 4.52
N ALA A 178 15.83 1.40 4.35
CA ALA A 178 14.53 2.05 4.53
C ALA A 178 13.40 1.30 3.82
N ALA A 179 13.52 1.14 2.50
CA ALA A 179 12.51 0.48 1.68
C ALA A 179 12.28 -0.99 2.07
N LEU A 180 13.33 -1.73 2.44
CA LEU A 180 13.21 -3.13 2.88
C LEU A 180 12.56 -3.28 4.26
N GLN A 181 12.78 -2.33 5.17
CA GLN A 181 12.12 -2.31 6.47
C GLN A 181 10.62 -2.08 6.31
N ILE A 182 10.24 -1.07 5.52
CA ILE A 182 8.82 -0.77 5.23
C ILE A 182 8.18 -1.95 4.52
N HIS A 183 8.80 -2.46 3.44
CA HIS A 183 8.31 -3.66 2.72
C HIS A 183 7.99 -4.86 3.62
N SER A 184 8.78 -5.08 4.67
CA SER A 184 8.52 -6.17 5.62
C SER A 184 7.27 -5.92 6.47
N VAL A 185 6.96 -4.66 6.79
CA VAL A 185 5.73 -4.25 7.49
C VAL A 185 4.53 -4.40 6.56
N GLU A 186 4.60 -3.86 5.34
CA GLU A 186 3.57 -4.01 4.29
C GLU A 186 3.24 -5.48 4.04
N GLY A 187 4.26 -6.34 3.97
CA GLY A 187 4.06 -7.77 3.77
C GLY A 187 3.29 -8.44 4.92
N ARG A 188 3.34 -7.90 6.15
CA ARG A 188 2.52 -8.38 7.27
C ARG A 188 1.10 -7.85 7.17
N HIS A 189 0.90 -6.59 6.81
CA HIS A 189 -0.44 -6.04 6.62
C HIS A 189 -1.21 -6.79 5.52
N ALA A 190 -0.56 -7.05 4.38
CA ALA A 190 -1.13 -7.81 3.27
C ALA A 190 -1.42 -9.28 3.59
N SER A 191 -1.05 -9.78 4.78
CA SER A 191 -1.25 -11.17 5.21
C SER A 191 -2.46 -11.38 6.14
N VAL A 192 -3.15 -10.30 6.52
CA VAL A 192 -4.28 -10.31 7.49
C VAL A 192 -5.64 -10.24 6.79
#